data_AF-A0AAD7YDR1-F1
#
_entry.id   AF-A0AAD7YDR1-F1
#
_cell.length_a   1.000
_cell.length_b   1.000
_cell.length_c   1.000
_cell.angle_alpha   90.00
_cell.angle_beta   90.00
_cell.angle_gamma   90.00
#
_symmetry.space_group_name_H-M   'P 1'
#
loop_
_entity.id
_entity.type
_entity.pdbx_description
1 polymer ?
#
loop_
_entity_poly.entity_id
_entity_poly.type
_entity_poly.pdbx_seq_one_letter_code
_entity_poly.pdbx_strand_id
1 'polypeptide(L)'
;MDLAASLLTFTMFWKLSYSLQCYTCCPDPGRSKSTEPCPCTQFDYSDKHVVQCEQSTMCFKRITTLEFGDGLTSKSISRGCAPQTSKGEQRKTNGKWHPVTDIYEAYEESCSEDPSNDERTTKTTHCYCRGDRCNGAQKILRNVLAVAAVAVILCCLS
;
A
#
# COMPACT_ATOMS: atom_id res chain seq x y z
N MET A 1 6.60 43.00 23.54
CA MET A 1 7.58 42.06 22.95
C MET A 1 7.65 40.85 23.87
N ASP A 2 7.19 39.65 23.56
CA ASP A 2 6.51 39.14 22.38
C ASP A 2 5.92 37.76 22.75
N LEU A 3 4.75 37.73 23.39
CA LEU A 3 4.01 36.46 23.54
C LEU A 3 3.72 35.85 22.15
N ALA A 4 3.52 36.72 21.16
CA ALA A 4 3.38 36.37 19.75
C ALA A 4 4.64 35.75 19.15
N ALA A 5 5.84 36.28 19.42
CA ALA A 5 7.09 35.66 18.95
C ALA A 5 7.41 34.34 19.67
N SER A 6 7.04 34.21 20.95
CA SER A 6 7.14 32.93 21.67
C SER A 6 6.20 31.85 21.11
N LEU A 7 4.99 32.22 20.67
CA LEU A 7 4.07 31.28 20.00
C LEU A 7 4.56 30.90 18.59
N LEU A 8 5.08 31.87 17.82
CA LEU A 8 5.64 31.62 16.48
C LEU A 8 6.87 30.71 16.53
N THR A 9 7.76 30.89 17.50
CA THR A 9 8.93 30.01 17.67
C THR A 9 8.54 28.59 18.05
N PHE A 10 7.48 28.38 18.84
CA PHE A 10 6.99 27.04 19.18
C PHE A 10 6.51 26.22 17.97
N THR A 11 5.90 26.89 16.97
CA THR A 11 5.43 26.20 15.75
C THR A 11 6.56 25.66 14.87
N MET A 12 7.76 26.25 14.95
CA MET A 12 8.94 25.80 14.19
C MET A 12 9.58 24.52 14.76
N PHE A 13 9.24 24.14 16.01
CA PHE A 13 9.78 22.93 16.65
C PHE A 13 8.93 21.67 16.41
N TRP A 14 7.72 21.81 15.86
CA TRP A 14 6.93 20.65 15.45
C TRP A 14 7.33 20.19 14.06
N LYS A 15 8.31 19.27 14.02
CA LYS A 15 8.44 18.39 12.85
C LYS A 15 7.18 17.52 12.78
N LEU A 16 6.30 17.83 11.84
CA LEU A 16 5.25 16.90 11.42
C LEU A 16 5.94 15.66 10.84
N SER A 17 6.07 14.61 11.65
CA SER A 17 6.48 13.30 11.17
C SER A 17 5.29 12.68 10.43
N TYR A 18 5.36 12.68 9.11
CA TYR A 18 4.37 12.02 8.27
C TYR A 18 4.87 10.61 7.90
N SER A 19 4.03 9.62 8.10
CA SER A 19 4.27 8.23 7.68
C SER A 19 3.27 7.88 6.59
N LEU A 20 3.71 7.11 5.60
CA LEU A 20 2.87 6.65 4.50
C LEU A 20 1.72 5.80 5.06
N GLN A 21 0.49 6.08 4.63
CA GLN A 21 -0.66 5.27 4.97
C GLN A 21 -0.99 4.29 3.85
N CYS A 22 -1.22 3.03 4.16
CA CYS A 22 -1.63 2.03 3.18
C CYS A 22 -2.86 1.26 3.66
N TYR A 23 -3.66 0.74 2.73
CA TYR A 23 -4.64 -0.27 3.07
C TYR A 23 -3.95 -1.60 3.39
N THR A 24 -4.45 -2.31 4.39
CA THR A 24 -4.02 -3.65 4.79
C THR A 24 -5.19 -4.62 4.72
N CYS A 25 -4.92 -5.83 4.23
CA CYS A 25 -5.76 -7.00 4.45
C CYS A 25 -4.97 -8.27 4.07
N CYS A 26 -5.29 -9.38 4.74
CA CYS A 26 -4.63 -10.67 4.56
C CYS A 26 -5.62 -11.72 4.02
N PRO A 27 -5.16 -12.69 3.21
CA PRO A 27 -5.97 -13.84 2.80
C PRO A 27 -6.20 -14.83 3.94
N ASP A 28 -5.26 -14.90 4.89
CA ASP A 28 -5.24 -15.84 6.01
C ASP A 28 -4.84 -15.10 7.29
N PRO A 29 -5.68 -15.08 8.35
CA PRO A 29 -5.38 -14.43 9.61
C PRO A 29 -4.17 -15.04 10.36
N GLY A 30 -3.78 -16.28 10.07
CA GLY A 30 -2.68 -16.98 10.76
C GLY A 30 -1.26 -16.45 10.47
N ARG A 31 -1.09 -15.61 9.43
CA ARG A 31 0.21 -15.00 9.06
C ARG A 31 0.39 -13.56 9.50
N SER A 32 -0.65 -12.94 10.07
CA SER A 32 -0.54 -11.56 10.51
C SER A 32 0.12 -11.49 11.90
N LYS A 33 1.12 -10.61 12.04
CA LYS A 33 1.64 -10.20 13.35
C LYS A 33 0.77 -9.14 14.03
N SER A 34 -0.30 -8.67 13.38
CA SER A 34 -1.27 -7.75 13.98
C SER A 34 -2.23 -8.52 14.87
N THR A 35 -2.49 -7.99 16.07
CA THR A 35 -3.44 -8.53 17.06
C THR A 35 -4.87 -8.65 16.53
N GLU A 36 -5.21 -8.00 15.40
CA GLU A 36 -6.51 -8.14 14.75
C GLU A 36 -6.43 -8.94 13.44
N PRO A 37 -7.28 -9.98 13.28
CA PRO A 37 -7.41 -10.71 12.03
C PRO A 37 -8.10 -9.83 10.99
N CYS A 38 -7.39 -9.50 9.91
CA CYS A 38 -7.90 -8.61 8.85
C CYS A 38 -8.14 -9.40 7.54
N PRO A 39 -9.23 -10.18 7.42
CA PRO A 39 -9.51 -10.94 6.21
C PRO A 39 -9.89 -10.01 5.05
N CYS A 40 -9.30 -10.19 3.88
CA CYS A 40 -9.65 -9.40 2.69
C CYS A 40 -11.09 -9.58 2.19
N THR A 41 -11.82 -10.58 2.71
CA THR A 41 -13.26 -10.78 2.42
C THR A 41 -14.13 -9.68 3.02
N GLN A 42 -13.67 -9.00 4.08
CA GLN A 42 -14.38 -7.90 4.74
C GLN A 42 -13.83 -6.52 4.36
N PHE A 43 -12.93 -6.47 3.37
CA PHE A 43 -12.28 -5.24 2.95
C PHE A 43 -13.28 -4.27 2.31
N ASP A 44 -13.48 -3.12 2.95
CA ASP A 44 -14.52 -2.14 2.62
C ASP A 44 -13.96 -0.71 2.44
N TYR A 45 -12.64 -0.56 2.29
CA TYR A 45 -11.94 0.73 2.15
C TYR A 45 -12.07 1.68 3.35
N SER A 46 -12.69 1.25 4.46
CA SER A 46 -12.79 2.05 5.68
C SER A 46 -11.46 2.16 6.41
N ASP A 47 -11.36 3.11 7.34
CA ASP A 47 -10.16 3.38 8.11
C ASP A 47 -9.70 2.21 8.99
N LYS A 48 -10.58 1.25 9.29
CA LYS A 48 -10.22 0.01 10.00
C LYS A 48 -9.18 -0.85 9.25
N HIS A 49 -9.04 -0.61 7.95
CA HIS A 49 -8.06 -1.28 7.10
C HIS A 49 -6.83 -0.42 6.83
N VAL A 50 -6.63 0.71 7.53
CA VAL A 50 -5.52 1.62 7.26
C VAL A 50 -4.42 1.41 8.29
N VAL A 51 -3.18 1.31 7.82
CA VAL A 51 -1.98 1.19 8.66
C VAL A 51 -0.95 2.24 8.29
N GLN A 52 -0.15 2.65 9.28
CA GLN A 52 1.02 3.51 9.08
C GLN A 52 2.23 2.65 8.69
N CYS A 53 2.96 3.07 7.66
CA CYS A 53 4.09 2.34 7.08
C CYS A 53 5.41 3.02 7.43
N GLU A 54 5.83 2.95 8.70
CA GLU A 54 7.04 3.64 9.19
C GLU A 54 8.34 3.13 8.55
N GLN A 55 8.31 1.89 8.04
CA GLN A 55 9.46 1.19 7.47
C GLN A 55 9.30 0.93 5.96
N SER A 56 8.47 1.72 5.28
CA SER A 56 8.23 1.55 3.84
C SER A 56 7.84 2.87 3.18
N THR A 57 8.30 3.07 1.95
CA THR A 57 7.97 4.21 1.09
C THR A 57 6.89 3.86 0.04
N MET A 58 6.40 2.62 0.03
CA MET A 58 5.42 2.14 -0.97
C MET A 58 4.33 1.26 -0.36
N CYS A 59 3.13 1.32 -0.90
CA CYS A 59 2.11 0.31 -0.65
C CYS A 59 2.24 -0.83 -1.65
N PHE A 60 1.83 -2.05 -1.26
CA PHE A 60 1.65 -3.15 -2.20
C PHE A 60 0.18 -3.62 -2.28
N LYS A 61 -0.14 -4.21 -3.42
CA LYS A 61 -1.34 -5.02 -3.66
C LYS A 61 -0.94 -6.26 -4.45
N ARG A 62 -1.28 -7.43 -3.92
CA ARG A 62 -1.02 -8.72 -4.58
C ARG A 62 -2.35 -9.37 -4.93
N ILE A 63 -2.45 -9.86 -6.16
CA ILE A 63 -3.63 -10.56 -6.66
C ILE A 63 -3.16 -11.94 -7.09
N THR A 64 -3.72 -12.99 -6.51
CA THR A 64 -3.43 -14.37 -6.87
C THR A 64 -4.68 -15.01 -7.44
N THR A 65 -4.60 -15.49 -8.67
CA THR A 65 -5.68 -16.19 -9.37
C THR A 65 -5.25 -17.64 -9.54
N LEU A 66 -6.13 -18.58 -9.22
CA LEU A 66 -5.96 -20.01 -9.47
C LEU A 66 -7.04 -20.45 -10.44
N GLU A 67 -6.64 -20.98 -11.59
CA GLU A 67 -7.53 -21.60 -12.57
C GLU A 67 -7.61 -23.10 -12.30
N PHE A 68 -8.83 -23.61 -12.11
CA PHE A 68 -9.11 -25.03 -11.98
C PHE A 68 -9.42 -25.62 -13.37
N GLY A 69 -9.14 -26.90 -13.57
CA GLY A 69 -9.26 -27.56 -14.88
C GLY A 69 -10.69 -27.66 -15.43
N ASP A 70 -11.70 -27.37 -14.62
CA ASP A 70 -13.12 -27.29 -14.97
C ASP A 70 -13.58 -25.86 -15.37
N GLY A 71 -12.65 -24.91 -15.45
CA GLY A 71 -12.93 -23.51 -15.76
C GLY A 71 -13.35 -22.68 -14.54
N LEU A 72 -13.38 -23.26 -13.33
CA LEU A 72 -13.55 -22.46 -12.12
C LEU A 72 -12.29 -21.61 -11.89
N THR A 73 -12.48 -20.43 -11.31
CA THR A 73 -11.39 -19.55 -10.90
C THR A 73 -11.54 -19.13 -9.45
N SER A 74 -10.48 -19.31 -8.66
CA SER A 74 -10.37 -18.71 -7.32
C SER A 74 -9.48 -17.46 -7.40
N LYS A 75 -9.88 -16.41 -6.68
CA LYS A 75 -9.12 -15.15 -6.62
C LYS A 75 -8.92 -14.73 -5.18
N SER A 76 -7.66 -14.53 -4.82
CA SER A 76 -7.22 -13.99 -3.55
C SER A 76 -6.55 -12.64 -3.74
N ILE A 77 -6.74 -11.73 -2.79
CA ILE A 77 -6.12 -10.42 -2.79
C ILE A 77 -5.43 -10.22 -1.45
N SER A 78 -4.29 -9.55 -1.42
CA SER A 78 -3.68 -9.03 -0.19
C SER A 78 -3.17 -7.62 -0.41
N ARG A 79 -3.12 -6.83 0.66
CA ARG A 79 -2.70 -5.43 0.65
C ARG A 79 -1.86 -5.14 1.89
N GLY A 80 -0.94 -4.18 1.79
CA GLY A 80 -0.18 -3.68 2.94
C GLY A 80 0.96 -2.75 2.55
N CYS A 81 1.87 -2.51 3.49
CA CYS A 81 3.13 -1.81 3.27
C CYS A 81 4.14 -2.71 2.55
N ALA A 82 4.87 -2.19 1.57
CA ALA A 82 5.85 -2.96 0.81
C ALA A 82 7.07 -3.29 1.70
N PRO A 83 7.53 -4.55 1.75
CA PRO A 83 8.66 -4.91 2.60
C PRO A 83 9.98 -4.40 1.99
N GLN A 84 10.47 -3.27 2.48
CA GLN A 84 11.67 -2.59 1.97
C GLN A 84 12.83 -2.58 2.97
N THR A 85 12.73 -3.33 4.07
CA THR A 85 13.76 -3.42 5.09
C THR A 85 14.31 -4.84 5.22
N SER A 86 15.61 -4.93 5.50
CA SER A 86 16.28 -6.20 5.78
C SER A 86 16.20 -6.51 7.27
N LYS A 87 15.73 -7.72 7.63
CA LYS A 87 15.71 -8.14 9.04
C LYS A 87 17.11 -8.45 9.53
N GLY A 88 17.48 -7.87 10.68
CA GLY A 88 18.73 -8.20 11.38
C GLY A 88 19.96 -7.47 10.85
N GLU A 89 19.78 -6.42 10.04
CA GLU A 89 20.90 -5.61 9.58
C GLU A 89 21.56 -4.85 10.74
N GLN A 90 22.89 -4.88 10.79
CA GLN A 90 23.68 -4.20 11.81
C GLN A 90 24.86 -3.45 11.18
N ARG A 91 25.16 -2.26 11.70
CA ARG A 91 26.37 -1.52 11.37
C ARG A 91 27.26 -1.39 12.59
N LYS A 92 28.57 -1.50 12.36
CA LYS A 92 29.57 -1.30 13.39
C LYS A 92 29.95 0.18 13.46
N THR A 93 29.62 0.83 14.57
CA THR A 93 29.98 2.23 14.85
C THR A 93 30.78 2.26 16.14
N ASN A 94 31.97 2.89 16.13
CA ASN A 94 32.88 2.97 17.29
C ASN A 94 33.16 1.60 17.95
N GLY A 95 33.37 0.57 17.13
CA GLY A 95 33.69 -0.77 17.61
C GLY A 95 32.49 -1.60 18.09
N LYS A 96 31.29 -1.02 18.20
CA LYS A 96 30.07 -1.69 18.65
C LYS A 96 29.09 -1.92 17.50
N TRP A 97 28.40 -3.05 17.54
CA TRP A 97 27.34 -3.36 16.59
C TRP A 97 26.04 -2.68 17.00
N HIS A 98 25.40 -2.00 16.06
CA HIS A 98 24.12 -1.34 16.25
C HIS A 98 23.13 -1.84 15.21
N PRO A 99 21.87 -2.14 15.60
CA PRO A 99 20.83 -2.47 14.64
C PRO A 99 20.55 -1.25 13.75
N VAL A 100 20.36 -1.49 12.46
CA VAL A 100 20.01 -0.47 11.48
C VAL A 100 18.75 -0.89 10.74
N THR A 101 17.92 0.08 10.38
CA THR A 101 16.74 -0.13 9.54
C THR A 101 16.87 0.81 8.36
N ASP A 102 17.46 0.30 7.29
CA ASP A 102 17.53 1.02 6.03
C ASP A 102 16.36 0.59 5.14
N ILE A 103 15.76 1.58 4.47
CA ILE A 103 14.71 1.36 3.48
C ILE A 103 15.40 1.31 2.11
N TYR A 104 15.22 0.20 1.41
CA TYR A 104 15.77 -0.03 0.08
C TYR A 104 14.70 0.21 -1.00
N GLU A 105 15.09 0.85 -2.10
CA GLU A 105 14.25 0.99 -3.30
C GLU A 105 14.28 -0.32 -4.10
N ALA A 106 13.63 -1.35 -3.54
CA ALA A 106 13.60 -2.70 -4.10
C ALA A 106 12.50 -2.93 -5.16
N TYR A 107 11.58 -1.96 -5.32
CA TYR A 107 10.38 -2.12 -6.14
C TYR A 107 10.22 -0.95 -7.11
N GLU A 108 9.85 -1.27 -8.34
CA GLU A 108 9.37 -0.28 -9.29
C GLU A 108 7.87 -0.01 -9.07
N GLU A 109 7.46 1.22 -9.35
CA GLU A 109 6.07 1.63 -9.25
C GLU A 109 5.28 1.16 -10.47
N SER A 110 4.90 -0.11 -10.44
CA SER A 110 4.18 -0.77 -11.51
C SER A 110 3.39 -1.97 -10.99
N CYS A 111 2.60 -2.57 -11.88
CA CYS A 111 2.01 -3.89 -11.69
C CYS A 111 2.66 -4.86 -12.66
N SER A 112 3.21 -5.96 -12.16
CA SER A 112 3.81 -7.02 -12.97
C SER A 112 3.37 -8.39 -12.48
N GLU A 113 3.27 -9.33 -13.41
CA GLU A 113 3.07 -10.74 -13.07
C GLU A 113 4.42 -11.37 -12.73
N ASP A 114 4.44 -12.24 -11.73
CA ASP A 114 5.65 -12.98 -11.40
C ASP A 114 5.96 -13.96 -12.56
N PRO A 115 7.13 -13.83 -13.21
CA PRO A 115 7.49 -14.60 -14.41
C PRO A 115 7.60 -16.11 -14.14
N SER A 116 7.77 -16.53 -12.88
CA SER A 116 7.73 -17.95 -12.50
C SER A 116 6.32 -18.57 -12.59
N ASN A 117 5.29 -17.76 -12.87
CA ASN A 117 3.93 -18.24 -13.02
C ASN A 117 3.59 -18.74 -14.42
N ASP A 118 4.43 -18.53 -15.44
CA ASP A 118 4.08 -18.88 -16.83
C ASP A 118 3.69 -20.35 -16.99
N GLU A 119 4.39 -21.24 -16.26
CA GLU A 119 4.13 -22.69 -16.25
C GLU A 119 3.16 -23.15 -15.16
N ARG A 120 2.66 -22.24 -14.31
CA ARG A 120 1.79 -22.55 -13.17
C ARG A 120 0.33 -22.19 -13.47
N THR A 121 -0.59 -23.01 -12.96
CA THR A 121 -2.05 -22.71 -12.93
C THR A 121 -2.40 -21.53 -12.03
N THR A 122 -1.47 -21.15 -11.15
CA THR A 122 -1.58 -19.98 -10.30
C THR A 122 -0.85 -18.81 -10.94
N LYS A 123 -1.57 -17.71 -11.18
CA LYS A 123 -1.02 -16.44 -11.66
C LYS A 123 -1.04 -15.43 -10.53
N THR A 124 0.11 -14.81 -10.24
CA THR A 124 0.24 -13.79 -9.20
C THR A 124 0.71 -12.48 -9.80
N THR A 125 -0.09 -11.43 -9.63
CA THR A 125 0.26 -10.05 -9.98
C THR A 125 0.68 -9.30 -8.72
N HIS A 126 1.83 -8.66 -8.78
CA HIS A 126 2.36 -7.75 -7.77
C HIS A 126 2.23 -6.31 -8.24
N CYS A 127 1.60 -5.46 -7.45
CA CYS A 127 1.49 -4.03 -7.70
C CYS A 127 2.13 -3.24 -6.56
N TYR A 128 2.94 -2.26 -6.90
CA TYR A 128 3.56 -1.33 -5.96
C TYR A 128 3.24 0.11 -6.36
N CYS A 129 2.94 0.96 -5.38
CA CYS A 129 2.61 2.37 -5.63
C CYS A 129 3.06 3.26 -4.48
N ARG A 130 3.33 4.53 -4.79
CA ARG A 130 3.66 5.58 -3.81
C ARG A 130 2.43 6.43 -3.51
N GLY A 131 2.43 7.02 -2.32
CA GLY A 131 1.36 7.90 -1.85
C GLY A 131 0.27 7.18 -1.06
N ASP A 132 -0.46 7.96 -0.26
CA ASP A 132 -1.37 7.39 0.72
C ASP A 132 -2.52 6.63 0.10
N ARG A 133 -2.74 5.43 0.61
CA ARG A 133 -3.87 4.55 0.29
C ARG A 133 -3.94 4.22 -1.21
N CYS A 134 -2.83 4.38 -1.95
CA CYS A 134 -2.77 4.16 -3.39
C CYS A 134 -3.14 2.72 -3.79
N ASN A 135 -2.88 1.75 -2.91
CA ASN A 135 -3.22 0.34 -3.10
C ASN A 135 -4.73 0.04 -2.95
N GLY A 136 -5.54 1.08 -2.69
CA GLY A 136 -6.99 1.08 -2.77
C GLY A 136 -7.54 1.44 -4.14
N ALA A 137 -6.73 1.97 -5.07
CA ALA A 137 -7.22 2.38 -6.38
C ALA A 137 -7.96 1.23 -7.09
N GLN A 138 -9.26 1.40 -7.30
CA GLN A 138 -9.99 0.69 -8.34
C GLN A 138 -9.53 1.29 -9.67
N LYS A 139 -9.27 0.48 -10.70
CA LYS A 139 -8.94 1.00 -12.04
C LYS A 139 -9.95 2.09 -12.36
N ILE A 140 -9.47 3.31 -12.56
CA ILE A 140 -10.25 4.57 -12.66
C ILE A 140 -11.00 4.61 -14.00
N LEU A 141 -11.80 3.59 -14.31
CA LEU A 141 -12.74 3.64 -15.42
C LEU A 141 -14.05 4.34 -15.02
N ARG A 142 -14.40 4.31 -13.72
CA ARG A 142 -15.68 4.85 -13.23
C ARG A 142 -15.75 6.39 -13.28
N ASN A 143 -14.63 7.07 -12.99
CA ASN A 143 -14.60 8.54 -12.98
C ASN A 143 -14.51 9.12 -14.40
N VAL A 144 -13.83 8.45 -15.34
CA VAL A 144 -13.80 8.89 -16.75
C VAL A 144 -15.18 8.78 -17.39
N LEU A 145 -15.90 7.68 -17.15
CA LEU A 145 -17.28 7.50 -17.64
C LEU A 145 -18.25 8.52 -17.03
N ALA A 146 -18.11 8.85 -15.74
CA ALA A 146 -18.95 9.86 -15.09
C ALA A 146 -18.70 11.27 -15.62
N VAL A 147 -17.43 11.66 -15.81
CA VAL A 147 -17.07 12.97 -16.40
C VAL A 147 -17.52 13.06 -17.85
N ALA A 148 -17.36 11.99 -18.64
CA ALA A 148 -17.84 11.94 -20.01
C ALA A 148 -19.39 12.04 -20.09
N ALA A 149 -20.12 11.36 -19.20
CA ALA A 149 -21.58 11.44 -19.16
C ALA A 149 -22.07 12.86 -18.81
N VAL A 150 -21.43 13.53 -17.84
CA VAL A 150 -21.75 14.92 -17.48
C VAL A 150 -21.45 15.87 -18.64
N ALA A 151 -20.34 15.68 -19.35
CA ALA A 151 -19.99 16.47 -20.52
C ALA A 151 -20.99 16.30 -21.68
N VAL A 152 -21.45 15.07 -21.94
CA VAL A 152 -22.49 14.80 -22.96
C VAL A 152 -23.81 15.46 -22.59
N ILE A 153 -24.23 15.37 -21.32
CA ILE A 153 -25.48 16.00 -20.86
C ILE A 153 -25.42 17.53 -21.02
N LEU A 154 -24.30 18.16 -20.65
CA LEU A 154 -24.09 19.61 -20.84
C LEU A 154 -24.09 20.03 -22.31
N CYS A 155 -23.49 19.22 -23.19
CA CYS A 155 -23.50 19.46 -24.64
C CYS A 155 -24.87 19.25 -25.29
N CYS A 156 -25.74 18.39 -24.75
CA CYS A 156 -27.10 18.17 -25.28
C CYS A 156 -28.13 19.19 -24.76
N LEU A 157 -27.80 19.94 -23.71
CA LEU A 157 -28.65 20.97 -23.11
C LEU A 157 -28.33 22.39 -23.58
N SER A 158 -27.25 22.56 -24.37
CA SER A 158 -26.87 23.81 -25.03
C SER A 158 -27.30 23.79 -26.50
#